data_AF-A0A811V235-F1
#
_entry.id   AF-A0A811V235-F1
#
_cell.length_a   1.000
_cell.length_b   1.000
_cell.length_c   1.000
_cell.angle_alpha   90.00
_cell.angle_beta   90.00
_cell.angle_gamma   90.00
#
_symmetry.space_group_name_H-M   'P 1'
#
loop_
_entity.id
_entity.type
_entity.pdbx_description
1 polymer ?
#
loop_
_entity_poly.entity_id
_entity_poly.type
_entity_poly.pdbx_seq_one_letter_code
_entity_poly.pdbx_strand_id
1 'polypeptide(L)'
;MGVASVILCENHVFSKRFMESIVDSNKLENVHLLKNIYEIEEPKLKEITHIFAEPYFFTSILPWDNLQFGLLLHKILNKLPATVNISPHSAKIFAVPVQFTDLHKIRTPVGQCEGFDLRHFDRMIEQARKLLTDHQIEAQPLWEYPCKALAKPQELLNVVFRNFNEEKTGNGTIEIESAGSCNGIALWVEWNLDGASNPKSLISTGPVQPIIPGNFIKWDMFVRQGVQIFEKSYQVVNEKSNIQWRLLFKPTANKIHLHFDVKA
;
A
#
# COMPACT_ATOMS: atom_id res chain seq x y z
N MET A 1 -11.36 -26.74 5.92
CA MET A 1 -12.48 -25.82 5.62
C MET A 1 -13.66 -26.47 4.87
N GLY A 2 -13.63 -27.76 4.49
CA GLY A 2 -14.83 -28.48 4.01
C GLY A 2 -15.57 -27.81 2.83
N VAL A 3 -14.84 -27.05 2.00
CA VAL A 3 -15.43 -26.23 0.94
C VAL A 3 -15.92 -27.13 -0.20
N ALA A 4 -17.16 -26.92 -0.65
CA ALA A 4 -17.78 -27.75 -1.67
C ALA A 4 -17.13 -27.59 -3.06
N SER A 5 -16.79 -26.36 -3.46
CA SER A 5 -16.13 -26.05 -4.74
C SER A 5 -15.34 -24.74 -4.63
N VAL A 6 -14.24 -24.64 -5.37
CA VAL A 6 -13.35 -23.47 -5.42
C VAL A 6 -13.17 -23.06 -6.88
N ILE A 7 -13.38 -21.78 -7.17
CA ILE A 7 -13.06 -21.18 -8.46
C ILE A 7 -11.83 -20.29 -8.28
N LEU A 8 -10.72 -20.65 -8.93
CA LEU A 8 -9.47 -19.89 -8.93
C LEU A 8 -9.37 -19.10 -10.24
N CYS A 9 -9.27 -17.77 -10.15
CA CYS A 9 -9.06 -16.91 -11.32
C CYS A 9 -7.58 -16.53 -11.44
N GLU A 10 -6.90 -17.02 -12.47
CA GLU A 10 -5.48 -16.78 -12.72
C GLU A 10 -5.25 -16.40 -14.18
N ASN A 11 -4.85 -15.15 -14.42
CA ASN A 11 -4.69 -14.60 -15.76
C ASN A 11 -3.32 -14.90 -16.37
N HIS A 12 -2.32 -15.17 -15.55
CA HIS A 12 -0.95 -15.37 -16.00
C HIS A 12 -0.74 -16.85 -16.37
N VAL A 13 -0.42 -17.11 -17.65
CA VAL A 13 -0.36 -18.48 -18.21
C VAL A 13 0.59 -19.38 -17.43
N PHE A 14 1.76 -18.89 -17.02
CA PHE A 14 2.71 -19.69 -16.24
C PHE A 14 2.24 -19.94 -14.81
N SER A 15 1.61 -18.94 -14.18
CA SER A 15 1.04 -19.10 -12.82
C SER A 15 -0.10 -20.11 -12.86
N LYS A 16 -0.97 -20.01 -13.88
CA LYS A 16 -2.07 -20.96 -14.10
C LYS A 16 -1.55 -22.40 -14.25
N ARG A 17 -0.57 -22.64 -15.12
CA ARG A 17 0.02 -23.97 -15.31
C ARG A 17 0.63 -24.54 -14.03
N PHE A 18 1.27 -23.68 -13.24
CA PHE A 18 1.81 -24.07 -11.95
C PHE A 18 0.69 -24.48 -10.98
N MET A 19 -0.39 -23.69 -10.90
CA MET A 19 -1.55 -24.01 -10.07
C MET A 19 -2.27 -25.28 -10.53
N GLU A 20 -2.38 -25.54 -11.84
CA GLU A 20 -2.89 -26.80 -12.39
C GLU A 20 -2.05 -27.99 -11.91
N SER A 21 -0.71 -27.88 -11.98
CA SER A 21 0.19 -28.93 -11.49
C SER A 21 0.04 -29.19 -9.99
N ILE A 22 -0.20 -28.15 -9.18
CA ILE A 22 -0.48 -28.31 -7.74
C ILE A 22 -1.81 -29.05 -7.53
N VAL A 23 -2.86 -28.68 -8.26
CA VAL A 23 -4.18 -29.32 -8.18
C VAL A 23 -4.08 -30.81 -8.54
N ASP A 24 -3.41 -31.13 -9.64
CA ASP A 24 -3.23 -32.50 -10.12
C ASP A 24 -2.41 -33.33 -9.13
N SER A 25 -1.31 -32.78 -8.63
CA SER A 25 -0.42 -33.48 -7.68
C SER A 25 -1.10 -33.78 -6.35
N ASN A 26 -2.01 -32.90 -5.91
CA ASN A 26 -2.77 -33.05 -4.67
C ASN A 26 -4.14 -33.73 -4.88
N LYS A 27 -4.48 -34.12 -6.12
CA LYS A 27 -5.76 -34.76 -6.49
C LYS A 27 -6.98 -33.98 -6.01
N LEU A 28 -6.96 -32.66 -6.22
CA LEU A 28 -8.06 -31.78 -5.79
C LEU A 28 -9.16 -31.75 -6.85
N GLU A 29 -10.26 -32.48 -6.62
CA GLU A 29 -11.35 -32.61 -7.58
C GLU A 29 -12.31 -31.40 -7.61
N ASN A 30 -12.32 -30.61 -6.53
CA ASN A 30 -13.26 -29.51 -6.31
C ASN A 30 -12.71 -28.13 -6.69
N VAL A 31 -11.58 -28.06 -7.40
CA VAL A 31 -10.92 -26.81 -7.80
C VAL A 31 -11.03 -26.60 -9.31
N HIS A 32 -11.56 -25.44 -9.72
CA HIS A 32 -11.72 -25.08 -11.13
C HIS A 32 -10.93 -23.81 -11.44
N LEU A 33 -10.05 -23.87 -12.45
CA LEU A 33 -9.20 -22.73 -12.83
C LEU A 33 -9.75 -22.00 -14.06
N LEU A 34 -10.05 -20.72 -13.89
CA LEU A 34 -10.47 -19.81 -14.95
C LEU A 34 -9.38 -18.78 -15.25
N LYS A 35 -9.33 -18.25 -16.48
CA LYS A 35 -8.34 -17.23 -16.82
C LYS A 35 -8.68 -15.88 -16.23
N ASN A 36 -9.96 -15.58 -16.09
CA ASN A 36 -10.41 -14.32 -15.55
C ASN A 36 -11.78 -14.47 -14.87
N ILE A 37 -12.11 -13.47 -14.07
CA ILE A 37 -13.37 -13.42 -13.31
C ILE A 37 -14.62 -13.26 -14.21
N TYR A 38 -14.45 -12.89 -15.49
CA TYR A 38 -15.53 -12.72 -16.46
C TYR A 38 -15.93 -14.04 -17.13
N GLU A 39 -15.10 -15.07 -17.04
CA GLU A 39 -15.43 -16.44 -17.50
C GLU A 39 -16.40 -17.15 -16.54
N ILE A 40 -16.70 -16.57 -15.37
CA ILE A 40 -17.69 -17.12 -14.45
C ILE A 40 -19.09 -16.85 -14.99
N GLU A 41 -19.81 -17.92 -15.30
CA GLU A 41 -21.20 -17.86 -15.74
C GLU A 41 -22.11 -17.27 -14.66
N GLU A 42 -23.14 -16.52 -15.08
CA GLU A 42 -24.04 -15.84 -14.14
C GLU A 42 -24.76 -16.75 -13.12
N PRO A 43 -25.20 -17.97 -13.47
CA PRO A 43 -25.75 -18.90 -12.48
C PRO A 43 -24.76 -19.22 -11.37
N LYS A 44 -23.49 -19.48 -11.73
CA LYS A 44 -22.42 -19.77 -10.77
C LYS A 44 -22.10 -18.59 -9.89
N LEU A 45 -22.13 -17.35 -10.42
CA LEU A 45 -21.95 -16.14 -9.60
C LEU A 45 -22.98 -16.05 -8.46
N LYS A 46 -24.22 -16.51 -8.68
CA LYS A 46 -25.28 -16.51 -7.66
C LYS A 46 -25.11 -17.58 -6.59
N GLU A 47 -24.28 -18.60 -6.84
CA GLU A 47 -23.97 -19.67 -5.88
C GLU A 47 -22.76 -19.33 -4.99
N ILE A 48 -22.02 -18.27 -5.31
CA ILE A 48 -20.84 -17.85 -4.57
C ILE A 48 -21.24 -17.40 -3.16
N THR A 49 -20.70 -18.09 -2.16
CA THR A 49 -20.88 -17.76 -0.75
C THR A 49 -19.72 -16.94 -0.19
N HIS A 50 -18.51 -17.12 -0.72
CA HIS A 50 -17.29 -16.48 -0.24
C HIS A 50 -16.40 -16.05 -1.40
N ILE A 51 -15.81 -14.86 -1.32
CA ILE A 51 -14.72 -14.38 -2.15
C ILE A 51 -13.52 -14.16 -1.25
N PHE A 52 -12.39 -14.75 -1.61
CA PHE A 52 -11.16 -14.70 -0.83
C PHE A 52 -9.99 -14.26 -1.71
N ALA A 53 -9.16 -13.36 -1.19
CA ALA A 53 -7.90 -12.95 -1.78
C ALA A 53 -6.89 -12.58 -0.68
N GLU A 54 -5.59 -12.81 -0.94
CA GLU A 54 -4.49 -12.21 -0.16
C GLU A 54 -4.26 -10.72 -0.48
N PRO A 55 -5.05 -10.17 -1.41
CA PRO A 55 -4.63 -9.60 -2.71
C PRO A 55 -3.13 -9.35 -2.92
N TYR A 56 -2.53 -10.14 -3.81
CA TYR A 56 -1.19 -9.94 -4.36
C TYR A 56 -1.25 -9.99 -5.89
N PHE A 57 -0.71 -8.97 -6.55
CA PHE A 57 -0.55 -8.95 -8.00
C PHE A 57 0.93 -8.78 -8.35
N PHE A 58 1.42 -9.56 -9.32
CA PHE A 58 2.83 -9.53 -9.74
C PHE A 58 3.27 -8.14 -10.26
N THR A 59 2.34 -7.34 -10.76
CA THR A 59 2.59 -5.99 -11.27
C THR A 59 2.57 -4.91 -10.18
N SER A 60 2.24 -5.26 -8.93
CA SER A 60 2.18 -4.31 -7.83
C SER A 60 3.58 -3.84 -7.44
N ILE A 61 3.77 -2.52 -7.38
CA ILE A 61 5.02 -1.89 -6.94
C ILE A 61 4.80 -1.27 -5.56
N LEU A 62 3.75 -0.47 -5.41
CA LEU A 62 3.36 0.16 -4.17
C LEU A 62 2.34 -0.73 -3.40
N PRO A 63 2.30 -0.66 -2.06
CA PRO A 63 1.39 -1.48 -1.25
C PRO A 63 -0.08 -1.41 -1.67
N TRP A 64 -0.55 -0.23 -2.08
CA TRP A 64 -1.95 0.01 -2.49
C TRP A 64 -2.25 -0.34 -3.96
N ASP A 65 -1.27 -0.73 -4.77
CA ASP A 65 -1.55 -1.23 -6.13
C ASP A 65 -2.43 -2.51 -6.07
N ASN A 66 -2.32 -3.24 -4.95
CA ASN A 66 -3.16 -4.41 -4.65
C ASN A 66 -4.66 -4.07 -4.46
N LEU A 67 -5.04 -2.78 -4.37
CA LEU A 67 -6.43 -2.35 -4.46
C LEU A 67 -7.06 -2.66 -5.82
N GLN A 68 -6.28 -3.09 -6.82
CA GLN A 68 -6.76 -3.72 -8.05
C GLN A 68 -7.76 -4.87 -7.77
N PHE A 69 -7.67 -5.55 -6.63
CA PHE A 69 -8.69 -6.50 -6.18
C PHE A 69 -10.10 -5.89 -6.18
N GLY A 70 -10.25 -4.68 -5.64
CA GLY A 70 -11.52 -3.96 -5.61
C GLY A 70 -12.05 -3.62 -7.00
N LEU A 71 -11.16 -3.31 -7.95
CA LEU A 71 -11.53 -3.10 -9.36
C LEU A 71 -12.08 -4.37 -10.03
N LEU A 72 -11.46 -5.51 -9.75
CA LEU A 72 -11.92 -6.81 -10.28
C LEU A 72 -13.26 -7.20 -9.67
N LEU A 73 -13.37 -7.07 -8.34
CA LEU A 73 -14.59 -7.36 -7.59
C LEU A 73 -15.76 -6.47 -8.05
N HIS A 74 -15.54 -5.16 -8.20
CA HIS A 74 -16.59 -4.22 -8.58
C HIS A 74 -17.31 -4.61 -9.88
N LYS A 75 -16.59 -5.23 -10.84
CA LYS A 75 -17.15 -5.66 -12.13
C LYS A 75 -18.15 -6.82 -12.03
N ILE A 76 -18.07 -7.64 -10.97
CA ILE A 76 -19.01 -8.74 -10.74
C ILE A 76 -19.95 -8.48 -9.56
N LEU A 77 -19.70 -7.43 -8.78
CA LEU A 77 -20.37 -7.18 -7.50
C LEU A 77 -21.90 -7.15 -7.61
N ASN A 78 -22.44 -6.53 -8.65
CA ASN A 78 -23.89 -6.43 -8.88
C ASN A 78 -24.55 -7.78 -9.23
N LYS A 79 -23.76 -8.80 -9.57
CA LYS A 79 -24.23 -10.15 -9.91
C LYS A 79 -24.13 -11.13 -8.74
N LEU A 80 -23.44 -10.73 -7.66
CA LEU A 80 -23.24 -11.56 -6.48
C LEU A 80 -24.43 -11.48 -5.52
N PRO A 81 -24.71 -12.53 -4.74
CA PRO A 81 -25.66 -12.46 -3.64
C PRO A 81 -25.26 -11.41 -2.61
N ALA A 82 -26.23 -10.70 -2.04
CA ALA A 82 -25.95 -9.72 -0.98
C ALA A 82 -25.27 -10.36 0.24
N THR A 83 -25.52 -11.65 0.50
CA THR A 83 -24.98 -12.44 1.60
C THR A 83 -23.54 -12.92 1.40
N VAL A 84 -22.91 -12.65 0.25
CA VAL A 84 -21.54 -13.11 -0.02
C VAL A 84 -20.54 -12.51 0.97
N ASN A 85 -19.71 -13.35 1.58
CA ASN A 85 -18.61 -12.90 2.44
C ASN A 85 -17.40 -12.55 1.58
N ILE A 86 -16.83 -11.37 1.79
CA ILE A 86 -15.70 -10.85 0.99
C ILE A 86 -14.51 -10.67 1.93
N SER A 87 -13.40 -11.33 1.60
CA SER A 87 -12.13 -11.24 2.31
C SER A 87 -11.00 -10.91 1.30
N PRO A 88 -10.23 -9.83 1.50
CA PRO A 88 -10.36 -8.87 2.59
C PRO A 88 -11.67 -8.08 2.51
N HIS A 89 -12.20 -7.72 3.68
CA HIS A 89 -13.39 -6.88 3.83
C HIS A 89 -13.08 -5.41 3.52
N SER A 90 -11.95 -4.91 4.05
CA SER A 90 -11.49 -3.54 3.85
C SER A 90 -9.97 -3.43 3.86
N ALA A 91 -9.48 -2.29 3.39
CA ALA A 91 -8.06 -1.93 3.40
C ALA A 91 -7.89 -0.48 3.84
N LYS A 92 -6.84 -0.22 4.62
CA LYS A 92 -6.50 1.10 5.13
C LYS A 92 -5.09 1.49 4.73
N ILE A 93 -4.91 2.71 4.23
CA ILE A 93 -3.59 3.29 3.97
C ILE A 93 -3.19 4.13 5.17
N PHE A 94 -2.03 3.85 5.73
CA PHE A 94 -1.44 4.63 6.82
C PHE A 94 -0.20 5.37 6.34
N ALA A 95 0.10 6.48 7.03
CA ALA A 95 1.37 7.18 6.89
C ALA A 95 1.95 7.52 8.27
N VAL A 96 3.27 7.61 8.32
CA VAL A 96 4.01 8.09 9.49
C VAL A 96 5.20 8.94 9.04
N PRO A 97 5.42 10.12 9.63
CA PRO A 97 6.61 10.89 9.37
C PRO A 97 7.81 10.28 10.08
N VAL A 98 8.94 10.25 9.38
CA VAL A 98 10.13 9.53 9.84
C VAL A 98 11.40 10.34 9.68
N GLN A 99 12.36 9.98 10.52
CA GLN A 99 13.75 10.34 10.38
C GLN A 99 14.53 9.08 9.96
N PHE A 100 14.79 8.95 8.66
CA PHE A 100 15.71 7.96 8.10
C PHE A 100 17.15 8.24 8.49
N THR A 101 17.91 7.21 8.87
CA THR A 101 19.34 7.36 9.14
C THR A 101 20.12 7.64 7.86
N ASP A 102 19.88 6.88 6.78
CA ASP A 102 20.68 6.96 5.55
C ASP A 102 19.86 7.01 4.26
N LEU A 103 18.66 6.44 4.22
CA LEU A 103 17.86 6.33 2.99
C LEU A 103 17.61 7.69 2.33
N HIS A 104 17.46 8.76 3.11
CA HIS A 104 17.26 10.11 2.59
C HIS A 104 18.39 10.62 1.68
N LYS A 105 19.61 10.06 1.83
CA LYS A 105 20.79 10.47 1.05
C LYS A 105 20.65 10.19 -0.45
N ILE A 106 19.80 9.25 -0.85
CA ILE A 106 19.57 8.96 -2.29
C ILE A 106 18.81 10.09 -3.00
N ARG A 107 18.10 10.94 -2.25
CA ARG A 107 17.36 12.08 -2.79
C ARG A 107 17.97 13.44 -2.44
N THR A 108 18.84 13.50 -1.43
CA THR A 108 19.50 14.74 -0.98
C THR A 108 20.52 15.21 -2.03
N PRO A 109 20.53 16.51 -2.41
CA PRO A 109 21.55 17.07 -3.31
C PRO A 109 22.96 16.86 -2.76
N VAL A 110 23.92 16.61 -3.66
CA VAL A 110 25.31 16.33 -3.29
C VAL A 110 26.05 17.61 -2.89
N GLY A 111 25.80 18.72 -3.61
CA GLY A 111 26.44 20.00 -3.38
C GLY A 111 27.92 20.00 -3.77
N GLN A 112 28.81 19.81 -2.79
CA GLN A 112 30.25 19.69 -3.01
C GLN A 112 30.75 18.34 -2.49
N CYS A 113 31.61 17.69 -3.26
CA CYS A 113 32.20 16.41 -2.90
C CYS A 113 33.69 16.41 -3.25
N GLU A 114 34.57 16.10 -2.29
CA GLU A 114 36.03 16.06 -2.48
C GLU A 114 36.61 17.32 -3.14
N GLY A 115 36.05 18.50 -2.81
CA GLY A 115 36.46 19.80 -3.38
C GLY A 115 35.91 20.12 -4.77
N PHE A 116 35.14 19.20 -5.38
CA PHE A 116 34.45 19.43 -6.66
C PHE A 116 33.03 19.95 -6.45
N ASP A 117 32.65 20.96 -7.24
CA ASP A 117 31.30 21.51 -7.25
C ASP A 117 30.37 20.71 -8.15
N LEU A 118 29.45 19.94 -7.54
CA LEU A 118 28.48 19.09 -8.21
C LEU A 118 27.09 19.71 -8.29
N ARG A 119 26.93 21.00 -7.94
CA ARG A 119 25.61 21.68 -7.98
C ARG A 119 24.98 21.72 -9.38
N HIS A 120 25.78 21.62 -10.44
CA HIS A 120 25.27 21.48 -11.81
C HIS A 120 24.56 20.15 -12.02
N PHE A 121 25.12 19.06 -11.49
CA PHE A 121 24.50 17.74 -11.50
C PHE A 121 23.22 17.74 -10.66
N ASP A 122 23.24 18.33 -9.47
CA ASP A 122 22.05 18.43 -8.61
C ASP A 122 20.88 19.12 -9.33
N ARG A 123 21.14 20.26 -10.00
CA ARG A 123 20.10 20.97 -10.78
C ARG A 123 19.54 20.13 -11.92
N MET A 124 20.40 19.36 -12.60
CA MET A 124 19.96 18.46 -13.67
C MET A 124 19.00 17.38 -13.12
N ILE A 125 19.35 16.76 -11.99
CA ILE A 125 18.51 15.74 -11.35
C ILE A 125 17.19 16.34 -10.85
N GLU A 126 17.22 17.53 -10.24
CA GLU A 126 16.02 18.24 -9.78
C GLU A 126 15.06 18.55 -10.95
N GLN A 127 15.59 19.02 -12.08
CA GLN A 127 14.79 19.28 -13.28
C GLN A 127 14.18 17.99 -13.86
N ALA A 128 14.96 16.92 -13.94
CA ALA A 128 14.46 15.63 -14.42
C ALA A 128 13.31 15.10 -13.53
N ARG A 129 13.43 15.24 -12.20
CA ARG A 129 12.37 14.84 -11.26
C ARG A 129 11.10 15.67 -11.41
N LYS A 130 11.21 16.98 -11.62
CA LYS A 130 10.05 17.85 -11.87
C LYS A 130 9.28 17.50 -13.14
N LEU A 131 9.92 16.84 -14.12
CA LEU A 131 9.25 16.32 -15.31
C LEU A 131 8.56 14.97 -15.07
N LEU A 132 8.96 14.22 -14.03
CA LEU A 132 8.48 12.89 -13.68
C LEU A 132 7.52 12.91 -12.48
N THR A 133 6.62 13.91 -12.43
CA THR A 133 5.73 14.22 -11.30
C THR A 133 4.87 13.06 -10.78
N ASP A 134 4.70 11.98 -11.55
CA ASP A 134 3.84 10.86 -11.19
C ASP A 134 4.40 9.97 -10.06
N HIS A 135 5.69 10.10 -9.70
CA HIS A 135 6.34 9.18 -8.74
C HIS A 135 7.05 9.90 -7.57
N GLN A 136 6.30 10.70 -6.80
CA GLN A 136 6.83 11.25 -5.53
C GLN A 136 7.01 10.18 -4.44
N ILE A 137 6.28 9.07 -4.55
CA ILE A 137 6.36 7.94 -3.64
C ILE A 137 7.02 6.77 -4.36
N GLU A 138 8.03 6.19 -3.73
CA GLU A 138 8.78 5.03 -4.21
C GLU A 138 8.60 3.84 -3.26
N ALA A 139 8.74 2.62 -3.78
CA ALA A 139 8.67 1.41 -2.98
C ALA A 139 10.06 1.02 -2.46
N GLN A 140 10.24 0.93 -1.14
CA GLN A 140 11.50 0.57 -0.50
C GLN A 140 11.28 -0.52 0.58
N PRO A 141 12.19 -1.50 0.71
CA PRO A 141 12.15 -2.49 1.79
C PRO A 141 12.65 -1.85 3.09
N LEU A 142 11.76 -1.24 3.88
CA LEU A 142 12.18 -0.41 5.02
C LEU A 142 12.82 -1.21 6.17
N TRP A 143 12.73 -2.54 6.16
CA TRP A 143 13.45 -3.38 7.10
C TRP A 143 14.99 -3.25 6.96
N GLU A 144 15.48 -2.88 5.77
CA GLU A 144 16.90 -2.63 5.48
C GLU A 144 17.35 -1.21 5.87
N TYR A 145 16.40 -0.28 6.05
CA TYR A 145 16.66 1.14 6.22
C TYR A 145 16.08 1.66 7.54
N PRO A 146 16.87 1.66 8.64
CA PRO A 146 16.43 2.13 9.93
C PRO A 146 15.89 3.56 9.90
N CYS A 147 14.71 3.75 10.50
CA CYS A 147 14.10 5.06 10.64
C CYS A 147 13.37 5.19 11.99
N LYS A 148 13.40 6.40 12.56
CA LYS A 148 12.66 6.74 13.77
C LYS A 148 11.32 7.36 13.42
N ALA A 149 10.26 6.97 14.12
CA ALA A 149 8.96 7.62 14.00
C ALA A 149 9.00 9.00 14.65
N LEU A 150 8.44 10.02 13.99
CA LEU A 150 8.34 11.38 14.53
C LEU A 150 6.92 11.70 15.06
N ALA A 151 5.95 10.85 14.72
CA ALA A 151 4.57 10.94 15.19
C ALA A 151 3.93 9.55 15.24
N LYS A 152 2.69 9.47 15.73
CA LYS A 152 1.87 8.27 15.61
C LYS A 152 1.42 8.06 14.15
N PRO A 153 1.10 6.82 13.75
CA PRO A 153 0.50 6.53 12.45
C PRO A 153 -0.82 7.29 12.24
N GLN A 154 -0.99 7.85 11.05
CA GLN A 154 -2.23 8.48 10.61
C GLN A 154 -2.91 7.62 9.55
N GLU A 155 -4.19 7.29 9.74
CA GLU A 155 -5.03 6.69 8.70
C GLU A 155 -5.35 7.78 7.65
N LEU A 156 -4.96 7.54 6.40
CA LEU A 156 -5.20 8.46 5.29
C LEU A 156 -6.43 8.08 4.48
N LEU A 157 -6.61 6.77 4.24
CA LEU A 157 -7.68 6.22 3.42
C LEU A 157 -8.19 4.93 4.05
N ASN A 158 -9.51 4.74 4.02
CA ASN A 158 -10.17 3.47 4.33
C ASN A 158 -11.11 3.10 3.19
N VAL A 159 -10.92 1.91 2.62
CA VAL A 159 -11.70 1.37 1.50
C VAL A 159 -12.42 0.10 1.96
N VAL A 160 -13.74 0.09 1.87
CA VAL A 160 -14.55 -1.12 2.05
C VAL A 160 -14.82 -1.71 0.66
N PHE A 161 -14.43 -2.96 0.43
CA PHE A 161 -14.42 -3.54 -0.92
C PHE A 161 -15.82 -3.71 -1.53
N ARG A 162 -16.85 -3.83 -0.69
CA ARG A 162 -18.24 -3.83 -1.12
C ARG A 162 -18.70 -2.48 -1.70
N ASN A 163 -18.05 -1.37 -1.33
CA ASN A 163 -18.36 -0.03 -1.82
C ASN A 163 -17.12 0.59 -2.52
N PHE A 164 -16.38 -0.23 -3.28
CA PHE A 164 -15.08 0.18 -3.83
C PHE A 164 -15.15 1.37 -4.80
N ASN A 165 -16.31 1.65 -5.40
CA ASN A 165 -16.49 2.72 -6.38
C ASN A 165 -16.62 4.14 -5.79
N GLU A 166 -16.66 4.29 -4.47
CA GLU A 166 -16.72 5.60 -3.82
C GLU A 166 -15.41 6.38 -4.01
N GLU A 167 -15.48 7.54 -4.69
CA GLU A 167 -14.37 8.50 -4.69
C GLU A 167 -14.22 9.10 -3.29
N LYS A 168 -12.97 9.24 -2.83
CA LYS A 168 -12.67 9.81 -1.51
C LYS A 168 -11.66 10.92 -1.63
N THR A 169 -11.97 12.05 -1.04
CA THR A 169 -11.02 13.14 -0.79
C THR A 169 -10.78 13.24 0.70
N GLY A 170 -9.54 13.48 1.07
CA GLY A 170 -9.14 13.60 2.47
C GLY A 170 -8.11 14.70 2.62
N ASN A 171 -8.10 15.33 3.78
CA ASN A 171 -7.00 16.16 4.22
C ASN A 171 -6.92 16.10 5.75
N GLY A 172 -5.76 16.47 6.29
CA GLY A 172 -5.57 16.54 7.72
C GLY A 172 -4.15 16.96 8.08
N THR A 173 -3.86 16.91 9.37
CA THR A 173 -2.54 17.16 9.92
C THR A 173 -2.06 15.95 10.72
N ILE A 174 -0.75 15.71 10.68
CA ILE A 174 -0.06 14.79 11.58
C ILE A 174 0.80 15.67 12.49
N GLU A 175 0.42 15.75 13.76
CA GLU A 175 1.16 16.51 14.76
C GLU A 175 2.46 15.77 15.11
N ILE A 176 3.58 16.50 15.16
CA ILE A 176 4.86 15.91 15.52
C ILE A 176 4.90 15.69 17.03
N GLU A 177 5.16 14.44 17.44
CA GLU A 177 5.25 14.03 18.85
C GLU A 177 6.70 13.79 19.31
N SER A 178 7.65 13.74 18.37
CA SER A 178 9.07 13.59 18.65
C SER A 178 9.90 14.54 17.79
N ALA A 179 10.70 15.38 18.44
CA ALA A 179 11.59 16.31 17.75
C ALA A 179 12.70 15.56 17.00
N GLY A 180 13.08 16.07 15.84
CA GLY A 180 14.09 15.43 15.00
C GLY A 180 14.19 16.04 13.62
N SER A 181 14.78 15.29 12.71
CA SER A 181 14.96 15.69 11.31
C SER A 181 14.01 14.89 10.42
N CYS A 182 12.87 15.47 10.09
CA CYS A 182 11.90 14.87 9.19
C CYS A 182 12.44 14.90 7.76
N ASN A 183 12.78 13.73 7.24
CA ASN A 183 13.38 13.56 5.91
C ASN A 183 12.61 12.58 5.02
N GLY A 184 11.48 12.08 5.49
CA GLY A 184 10.49 11.42 4.66
C GLY A 184 9.22 11.02 5.38
N ILE A 185 8.29 10.46 4.61
CA ILE A 185 7.04 9.85 5.07
C ILE A 185 7.06 8.39 4.64
N ALA A 186 6.83 7.47 5.57
CA ALA A 186 6.64 6.06 5.27
C ALA A 186 5.15 5.73 5.23
N LEU A 187 4.74 4.89 4.28
CA LEU A 187 3.35 4.53 4.01
C LEU A 187 3.20 3.02 3.82
N TRP A 188 2.09 2.46 4.29
CA TRP A 188 1.78 1.04 4.15
C TRP A 188 0.27 0.81 4.13
N VAL A 189 -0.12 -0.44 3.85
CA VAL A 189 -1.52 -0.88 3.89
C VAL A 189 -1.73 -1.85 5.05
N GLU A 190 -2.86 -1.70 5.74
CA GLU A 190 -3.42 -2.71 6.63
C GLU A 190 -4.68 -3.30 5.99
N TRP A 191 -4.74 -4.63 5.93
CA TRP A 191 -5.85 -5.39 5.37
C TRP A 191 -6.70 -5.96 6.50
N ASN A 192 -8.01 -5.71 6.48
CA ASN A 192 -8.96 -6.35 7.39
C ASN A 192 -9.65 -7.50 6.67
N LEU A 193 -9.42 -8.73 7.14
CA LEU A 193 -9.89 -9.95 6.49
C LEU A 193 -11.39 -10.19 6.62
N ASP A 194 -11.99 -9.93 7.79
CA ASP A 194 -13.37 -10.32 8.12
C ASP A 194 -14.28 -9.12 8.47
N GLY A 195 -13.73 -7.92 8.50
CA GLY A 195 -14.42 -6.69 8.89
C GLY A 195 -14.56 -6.52 10.41
N ALA A 196 -14.12 -7.49 11.21
CA ALA A 196 -14.10 -7.37 12.65
C ALA A 196 -12.90 -6.53 13.10
N SER A 197 -13.00 -5.95 14.30
CA SER A 197 -11.88 -5.23 14.94
C SER A 197 -10.90 -6.17 15.66
N ASN A 198 -10.92 -7.47 15.35
CA ASN A 198 -10.04 -8.44 15.98
C ASN A 198 -8.62 -8.26 15.42
N PRO A 199 -7.59 -8.05 16.26
CA PRO A 199 -6.21 -7.95 15.81
C PRO A 199 -5.72 -9.14 14.98
N LYS A 200 -6.29 -10.34 15.18
CA LYS A 200 -5.93 -11.54 14.41
C LYS A 200 -6.40 -11.50 12.94
N SER A 201 -7.36 -10.63 12.63
CA SER A 201 -7.94 -10.46 11.30
C SER A 201 -7.35 -9.25 10.57
N LEU A 202 -6.42 -8.53 11.20
CA LEU A 202 -5.71 -7.39 10.62
C LEU A 202 -4.31 -7.82 10.19
N ILE A 203 -4.00 -7.64 8.91
CA ILE A 203 -2.69 -7.94 8.33
C ILE A 203 -2.04 -6.62 7.90
N SER A 204 -0.95 -6.25 8.55
CA SER A 204 -0.14 -5.09 8.20
C SER A 204 0.94 -5.47 7.18
N THR A 205 1.09 -4.67 6.12
CA THR A 205 2.20 -4.75 5.15
C THR A 205 3.38 -3.83 5.51
N GLY A 206 3.35 -3.25 6.70
CA GLY A 206 4.33 -2.27 7.16
C GLY A 206 4.89 -2.64 8.54
N PRO A 207 4.58 -1.88 9.61
CA PRO A 207 5.16 -2.15 10.92
C PRO A 207 4.71 -3.51 11.48
N VAL A 208 5.64 -4.26 12.06
CA VAL A 208 5.39 -5.56 12.74
C VAL A 208 5.08 -5.41 14.23
N GLN A 209 5.29 -4.21 14.78
CA GLN A 209 4.99 -3.84 16.16
C GLN A 209 4.40 -2.42 16.20
N PRO A 210 3.68 -2.05 17.27
CA PRO A 210 3.16 -0.69 17.42
C PRO A 210 4.26 0.37 17.28
N ILE A 211 3.97 1.43 16.52
CA ILE A 211 4.88 2.56 16.36
C ILE A 211 4.82 3.45 17.60
N ILE A 212 6.00 3.78 18.13
CA ILE A 212 6.18 4.70 19.25
C ILE A 212 7.02 5.88 18.75
N PRO A 213 6.53 7.13 18.82
CA PRO A 213 7.31 8.30 18.45
C PRO A 213 8.66 8.36 19.19
N GLY A 214 9.72 8.72 18.47
CA GLY A 214 11.11 8.74 18.95
C GLY A 214 11.87 7.42 18.83
N ASN A 215 11.16 6.28 18.67
CA ASN A 215 11.77 4.96 18.54
C ASN A 215 11.91 4.53 17.08
N PHE A 216 12.79 3.56 16.85
CA PHE A 216 12.93 2.91 15.55
C PHE A 216 11.72 2.05 15.22
N ILE A 217 11.24 2.16 13.98
CA ILE A 217 10.16 1.32 13.46
C ILE A 217 10.75 -0.01 13.00
N LYS A 218 10.10 -1.12 13.37
CA LYS A 218 10.40 -2.44 12.81
C LYS A 218 9.40 -2.74 11.70
N TRP A 219 9.91 -2.95 10.50
CA TRP A 219 9.13 -3.16 9.29
C TRP A 219 9.10 -4.65 8.92
N ASP A 220 8.03 -5.03 8.23
CA ASP A 220 7.91 -6.34 7.60
C ASP A 220 8.99 -6.53 6.52
N MET A 221 9.58 -7.72 6.48
CA MET A 221 10.68 -8.02 5.55
C MET A 221 10.24 -8.57 4.19
N PHE A 222 8.97 -8.97 4.06
CA PHE A 222 8.44 -9.63 2.87
C PHE A 222 7.75 -8.65 1.92
N VAL A 223 7.42 -7.45 2.38
CA VAL A 223 6.76 -6.41 1.58
C VAL A 223 7.59 -5.12 1.56
N ARG A 224 7.58 -4.42 0.42
CA ARG A 224 8.14 -3.07 0.30
C ARG A 224 7.09 -2.05 0.72
N GLN A 225 7.49 -1.01 1.45
CA GLN A 225 6.62 0.07 1.87
C GLN A 225 6.74 1.26 0.91
N GLY A 226 5.71 2.09 0.84
CA GLY A 226 5.76 3.36 0.13
C GLY A 226 6.57 4.36 0.94
N VAL A 227 7.43 5.13 0.27
CA VAL A 227 8.23 6.17 0.91
C VAL A 227 8.20 7.42 0.05
N GLN A 228 7.83 8.54 0.67
CA GLN A 228 8.13 9.86 0.12
C GLN A 228 9.38 10.39 0.81
N ILE A 229 10.49 10.46 0.08
CA ILE A 229 11.74 11.00 0.60
C ILE A 229 11.84 12.48 0.21
N PHE A 230 12.15 13.34 1.18
CA PHE A 230 12.32 14.76 0.92
C PHE A 230 13.74 15.09 0.44
N GLU A 231 13.86 16.09 -0.43
CA GLU A 231 15.16 16.55 -0.95
C GLU A 231 15.99 17.27 0.12
N LYS A 232 15.33 17.77 1.17
CA LYS A 232 15.96 18.34 2.34
C LYS A 232 15.32 17.78 3.60
N SER A 233 16.12 17.74 4.67
CA SER A 233 15.60 17.37 5.98
C SER A 233 15.03 18.61 6.68
N TYR A 234 13.84 18.48 7.25
CA TYR A 234 13.14 19.54 7.97
C TYR A 234 13.33 19.31 9.47
N GLN A 235 13.87 20.31 10.18
CA GLN A 235 13.94 20.24 11.63
C GLN A 235 12.55 20.43 12.20
N VAL A 236 12.03 19.43 12.89
CA VAL A 236 10.68 19.44 13.46
C VAL A 236 10.75 19.40 14.98
N VAL A 237 9.83 20.11 15.62
CA VAL A 237 9.74 20.26 17.07
C VAL A 237 8.39 19.77 17.55
N ASN A 238 8.41 19.04 18.67
CA ASN A 238 7.21 18.53 19.32
C ASN A 238 6.19 19.65 19.56
N GLU A 239 4.91 19.40 19.25
CA GLU A 239 3.76 20.30 19.43
C GLU A 239 3.83 21.66 18.69
N LYS A 240 4.85 21.89 17.87
CA LYS A 240 5.01 23.12 17.07
C LYS A 240 5.00 22.87 15.58
N SER A 241 5.54 21.72 15.19
CA SER A 241 5.59 21.30 13.79
C SER A 241 4.50 20.28 13.49
N ASN A 242 3.97 20.33 12.27
CA ASN A 242 3.01 19.36 11.79
C ASN A 242 3.22 19.04 10.30
N ILE A 243 2.59 17.98 9.84
CA ILE A 243 2.61 17.60 8.43
C ILE A 243 1.19 17.61 7.91
N GLN A 244 0.94 18.53 6.99
CA GLN A 244 -0.33 18.61 6.29
C GLN A 244 -0.35 17.57 5.18
N TRP A 245 -1.44 16.82 5.06
CA TRP A 245 -1.62 15.86 4.00
C TRP A 245 -2.91 16.11 3.24
N ARG A 246 -2.92 15.74 1.96
CA ARG A 246 -4.09 15.71 1.10
C ARG A 246 -4.12 14.39 0.34
N LEU A 247 -5.32 13.84 0.21
CA LEU A 247 -5.61 12.60 -0.49
C LEU A 247 -6.70 12.86 -1.54
N LEU A 248 -6.49 12.29 -2.73
CA LEU A 248 -7.52 12.09 -3.73
C LEU A 248 -7.48 10.62 -4.19
N PHE A 249 -8.53 9.88 -3.89
CA PHE A 249 -8.73 8.50 -4.33
C PHE A 249 -9.86 8.44 -5.36
N LYS A 250 -9.51 8.00 -6.57
CA LYS A 250 -10.44 7.76 -7.68
C LYS A 250 -10.35 6.29 -8.11
N PRO A 251 -11.19 5.42 -7.55
CA PRO A 251 -11.12 3.98 -7.79
C PRO A 251 -11.25 3.63 -9.29
N THR A 252 -12.23 4.21 -9.99
CA THR A 252 -12.49 3.91 -11.43
C THR A 252 -11.33 4.28 -12.35
N ALA A 253 -10.53 5.27 -11.98
CA ALA A 253 -9.32 5.68 -12.71
C ALA A 253 -8.05 4.98 -12.20
N ASN A 254 -8.17 4.06 -11.25
CA ASN A 254 -7.07 3.43 -10.52
C ASN A 254 -6.03 4.44 -10.01
N LYS A 255 -6.50 5.56 -9.45
CA LYS A 255 -5.67 6.74 -9.20
C LYS A 255 -5.74 7.14 -7.74
N ILE A 256 -4.57 7.13 -7.08
CA ILE A 256 -4.38 7.61 -5.71
C ILE A 256 -3.33 8.72 -5.77
N HIS A 257 -3.70 9.91 -5.31
CA HIS A 257 -2.78 11.00 -5.10
C HIS A 257 -2.66 11.30 -3.63
N LEU A 258 -1.42 11.35 -3.17
CA LEU A 258 -1.04 11.75 -1.84
C LEU A 258 -0.07 12.90 -1.96
N HIS A 259 -0.31 13.95 -1.17
CA HIS A 259 0.56 15.11 -1.09
C HIS A 259 0.80 15.43 0.36
N PHE A 260 2.06 15.64 0.74
CA PHE A 260 2.48 15.98 2.09
C PHE A 260 3.25 17.30 2.07
N ASP A 261 2.97 18.16 3.05
CA ASP A 261 3.63 19.46 3.23
C ASP A 261 4.07 19.60 4.69
N VAL A 262 5.37 19.78 4.90
CA VAL A 262 5.96 19.85 6.24
C VAL A 262 5.91 21.30 6.72
N LYS A 263 5.18 21.53 7.81
CA LYS A 263 5.18 22.78 8.58
C LYS A 263 6.15 22.61 9.74
N ALA A 264 7.42 22.87 9.45
CA ALA A 264 8.53 22.82 10.40
C ALA A 264 8.48 24.01 11.38
#